data_AF-A0A4R3YQ77-F1
#
_entry.id   AF-A0A4R3YQ77-F1
#
_cell.length_a   1.000
_cell.length_b   1.000
_cell.length_c   1.000
_cell.angle_alpha   90.00
_cell.angle_beta   90.00
_cell.angle_gamma   90.00
#
_symmetry.space_group_name_H-M   'P 1'
#
loop_
_entity.id
_entity.type
_entity.pdbx_description
1 polymer ?
#
loop_
_entity_poly.entity_id
_entity_poly.type
_entity_poly.pdbx_seq_one_letter_code
_entity_poly.pdbx_strand_id
1 'polypeptide(L)'
;MDNNPIHISLKSPISTKSDSDRCYASHVIETFLNKHTTPAARKTLYQQLDCRRIKSADVPTSEAVLIGQWGVFAASRIPEGSCIGIHSGMLINRKDYDNHIHHDGDFRIAMTVNNDKSSFFLEGDGITSKINSLFLFDDNGVPRAQQPEGYNVEVATFSGKTVKNKKIDIFGLFSLTDIAEGQELRLNYHYTPEIFSYMAEKQAY
;
A
#
# COMPACT_ATOMS: atom_id res chain seq x y z
N MET A 1 25.85 -7.44 -2.96
CA MET A 1 24.92 -8.27 -2.19
C MET A 1 24.34 -9.30 -3.13
N ASP A 2 24.33 -10.58 -2.75
CA ASP A 2 23.72 -11.61 -3.60
C ASP A 2 22.24 -11.30 -3.77
N ASN A 3 21.84 -11.08 -5.03
CA ASN A 3 20.49 -10.68 -5.42
C ASN A 3 19.53 -11.89 -5.43
N ASN A 4 19.64 -12.76 -4.42
CA ASN A 4 18.85 -13.98 -4.33
C ASN A 4 17.47 -13.64 -3.76
N PRO A 5 16.38 -13.88 -4.51
CA PRO A 5 15.03 -13.60 -4.03
C PRO A 5 14.74 -14.42 -2.77
N ILE A 6 14.27 -13.74 -1.73
CA ILE A 6 13.87 -14.39 -0.48
C ILE A 6 12.55 -15.11 -0.74
N HIS A 7 12.55 -16.43 -0.61
CA HIS A 7 11.32 -17.20 -0.66
C HIS A 7 10.55 -17.05 0.66
N ILE A 8 9.26 -16.74 0.54
CA ILE A 8 8.32 -16.56 1.63
C ILE A 8 7.21 -17.60 1.48
N SER A 9 6.93 -18.33 2.55
CA SER A 9 5.76 -19.20 2.66
C SER A 9 4.76 -18.63 3.64
N LEU A 10 3.48 -18.66 3.29
CA LEU A 10 2.40 -18.22 4.19
C LEU A 10 2.13 -19.30 5.24
N LYS A 11 1.89 -18.89 6.49
CA LYS A 11 1.75 -19.79 7.64
C LYS A 11 0.31 -20.10 8.02
N SER A 12 -0.60 -19.23 7.64
CA SER A 12 -2.03 -19.30 7.96
C SER A 12 -2.82 -19.34 6.65
N PRO A 13 -3.90 -20.14 6.57
CA PRO A 13 -4.79 -20.14 5.41
C PRO A 13 -5.61 -18.85 5.27
N ILE A 14 -5.62 -18.00 6.30
CA ILE A 14 -6.36 -16.73 6.33
C ILE A 14 -5.50 -15.60 6.90
N SER A 15 -5.80 -14.36 6.50
CA SER A 15 -5.24 -13.14 7.08
C SER A 15 -5.70 -12.90 8.52
N THR A 16 -5.08 -11.92 9.18
CA THR A 16 -5.72 -11.24 10.32
C THR A 16 -6.95 -10.46 9.85
N LYS A 17 -7.80 -10.05 10.79
CA LYS A 17 -8.89 -9.10 10.51
C LYS A 17 -8.32 -7.81 9.93
N SER A 18 -8.94 -7.32 8.86
CA SER A 18 -8.71 -6.00 8.28
C SER A 18 -9.61 -4.94 8.95
N ASP A 19 -9.56 -3.70 8.49
CA ASP A 19 -10.35 -2.59 9.02
C ASP A 19 -11.86 -2.84 8.95
N SER A 20 -12.32 -3.53 7.92
CA SER A 20 -13.74 -3.93 7.77
C SER A 20 -14.11 -5.21 8.51
N ASP A 21 -13.26 -5.68 9.44
CA ASP A 21 -13.39 -6.94 10.17
C ASP A 21 -13.37 -8.22 9.28
N ARG A 22 -13.03 -8.10 7.99
CA ARG A 22 -12.92 -9.22 7.05
C ARG A 22 -11.62 -9.99 7.23
N CYS A 23 -11.66 -11.26 6.83
CA CYS A 23 -10.47 -12.10 6.67
C CYS A 23 -10.43 -12.62 5.24
N TYR A 24 -9.22 -12.72 4.68
CA TYR A 24 -8.98 -13.13 3.30
C TYR A 24 -8.17 -14.41 3.25
N ALA A 25 -8.48 -15.28 2.28
CA ALA A 25 -7.79 -16.55 2.12
C ALA A 25 -6.38 -16.35 1.55
N SER A 26 -5.36 -17.00 2.12
CA SER A 26 -3.96 -16.81 1.77
C SER A 26 -3.63 -17.13 0.30
N HIS A 27 -4.30 -18.14 -0.27
CA HIS A 27 -4.05 -18.59 -1.63
C HIS A 27 -4.26 -17.49 -2.69
N VAL A 28 -5.06 -16.46 -2.39
CA VAL A 28 -5.32 -15.36 -3.33
C VAL A 28 -4.10 -14.45 -3.51
N ILE A 29 -3.19 -14.38 -2.52
CA ILE A 29 -1.98 -13.57 -2.60
C ILE A 29 -0.72 -14.37 -2.98
N GLU A 30 -0.77 -15.70 -2.98
CA GLU A 30 0.39 -16.58 -3.20
C GLU A 30 1.05 -16.35 -4.57
N THR A 31 0.24 -16.08 -5.59
CA THR A 31 0.73 -15.79 -6.95
C THR A 31 1.65 -14.56 -6.98
N PHE A 32 1.40 -13.55 -6.15
CA PHE A 32 2.23 -12.36 -6.05
C PHE A 32 3.56 -12.63 -5.33
N LEU A 33 3.64 -13.68 -4.50
CA LEU A 33 4.84 -14.07 -3.75
C LEU A 33 5.74 -15.06 -4.50
N ASN A 34 5.31 -15.57 -5.65
CA ASN A 34 6.06 -16.57 -6.38
C ASN A 34 7.38 -15.98 -6.93
N LYS A 35 8.51 -16.50 -6.42
CA LYS A 35 9.87 -16.06 -6.78
C LYS A 35 10.26 -16.40 -8.22
N HIS A 36 9.56 -17.33 -8.85
CA HIS A 36 9.81 -17.76 -10.23
C HIS A 36 9.01 -16.96 -11.25
N THR A 37 8.09 -16.10 -10.80
CA THR A 37 7.34 -15.21 -11.68
C THR A 37 8.28 -14.16 -12.28
N THR A 38 8.40 -14.17 -13.61
CA THR A 38 9.20 -13.19 -14.37
C THR A 38 8.65 -11.78 -14.20
N PRO A 39 9.45 -10.72 -14.43
CA PRO A 39 8.95 -9.34 -14.37
C PRO A 39 7.73 -9.09 -15.27
N ALA A 40 7.71 -9.64 -16.49
CA ALA A 40 6.58 -9.49 -17.42
C ALA A 40 5.31 -10.21 -16.91
N ALA A 41 5.45 -11.43 -16.40
CA ALA A 41 4.33 -12.15 -15.79
C ALA A 41 3.82 -11.43 -14.54
N ARG A 42 4.73 -10.88 -13.72
CA ARG A 42 4.39 -10.09 -12.53
C ARG A 42 3.62 -8.82 -12.90
N LYS A 43 4.00 -8.12 -13.96
CA LYS A 43 3.27 -6.96 -14.49
C LYS A 43 1.82 -7.33 -14.84
N THR A 44 1.61 -8.52 -15.42
CA THR A 44 0.27 -9.00 -15.81
C THR A 44 -0.65 -9.22 -14.61
N LEU A 45 -0.11 -9.52 -13.43
CA LEU A 45 -0.89 -9.63 -12.19
C LEU A 45 -1.57 -8.31 -11.79
N TYR A 46 -1.04 -7.18 -12.26
CA TYR A 46 -1.55 -5.84 -11.97
C TYR A 46 -2.24 -5.20 -13.18
N GLN A 47 -2.61 -5.98 -14.21
CA GLN A 47 -3.22 -5.45 -15.44
C GLN A 47 -4.59 -4.78 -15.23
N GLN A 48 -5.26 -5.08 -14.12
CA GLN A 48 -6.50 -4.42 -13.70
C GLN A 48 -6.27 -3.01 -13.14
N LEU A 49 -5.02 -2.57 -13.04
CA LEU A 49 -4.62 -1.27 -12.51
C LEU A 49 -3.98 -0.41 -13.60
N ASP A 50 -4.31 0.87 -13.59
CA ASP A 50 -3.68 1.92 -14.37
C ASP A 50 -3.00 2.92 -13.42
N CYS A 51 -1.68 3.07 -13.54
CA CYS A 51 -0.92 4.04 -12.76
C CYS A 51 -0.53 5.19 -13.66
N ARG A 52 -1.08 6.36 -13.37
CA ARG A 52 -0.91 7.56 -14.19
C ARG A 52 -0.93 8.81 -13.34
N ARG A 53 -0.57 9.94 -13.94
CA ARG A 53 -0.74 11.24 -13.30
C ARG A 53 -2.22 11.58 -13.19
N ILE A 54 -2.61 12.10 -12.04
CA ILE A 54 -3.96 12.57 -11.73
C ILE A 54 -4.24 13.83 -12.56
N LYS A 55 -5.40 13.88 -13.18
CA LYS A 55 -5.92 15.00 -13.97
C LYS A 55 -7.05 15.69 -13.20
N SER A 56 -7.39 16.90 -13.60
CA SER A 56 -8.51 17.65 -13.01
C SER A 56 -9.86 16.93 -13.11
N ALA A 57 -10.05 16.07 -14.09
CA ALA A 57 -11.29 15.28 -14.25
C ALA A 57 -11.38 14.08 -13.29
N ASP A 58 -10.27 13.70 -12.63
CA ASP A 58 -10.22 12.53 -11.76
C ASP A 58 -10.57 12.83 -10.30
N VAL A 59 -10.45 14.10 -9.89
CA VAL A 59 -10.58 14.52 -8.50
C VAL A 59 -11.53 15.71 -8.35
N PRO A 60 -12.24 15.85 -7.22
CA PRO A 60 -13.03 17.04 -6.95
C PRO A 60 -12.13 18.26 -6.75
N THR A 61 -12.69 19.46 -6.88
CA THR A 61 -11.96 20.74 -6.69
C THR A 61 -11.25 20.82 -5.33
N SER A 62 -11.82 20.20 -4.29
CA SER A 62 -11.23 20.14 -2.95
C SER A 62 -9.89 19.39 -2.90
N GLU A 63 -9.61 18.53 -3.88
CA GLU A 63 -8.39 17.74 -3.98
C GLU A 63 -7.48 18.21 -5.13
N ALA A 64 -7.60 19.47 -5.57
CA ALA A 64 -6.84 20.00 -6.68
C ALA A 64 -5.30 19.90 -6.50
N VAL A 65 -4.81 19.84 -5.26
CA VAL A 65 -3.38 19.65 -4.95
C VAL A 65 -2.83 18.31 -5.44
N LEU A 66 -3.68 17.29 -5.62
CA LEU A 66 -3.27 15.98 -6.11
C LEU A 66 -3.05 15.96 -7.62
N ILE A 67 -3.50 16.99 -8.36
CA ILE A 67 -3.35 17.05 -9.81
C ILE A 67 -1.87 17.05 -10.17
N GLY A 68 -1.48 16.15 -11.08
CA GLY A 68 -0.09 15.95 -11.47
C GLY A 68 0.70 15.03 -10.54
N GLN A 69 0.17 14.63 -9.38
CA GLN A 69 0.72 13.52 -8.59
C GLN A 69 0.38 12.16 -9.22
N TRP A 70 1.02 11.08 -8.75
CA TRP A 70 0.68 9.73 -9.19
C TRP A 70 -0.60 9.25 -8.50
N GLY A 71 -1.45 8.54 -9.23
CA GLY A 71 -2.61 7.82 -8.69
C GLY A 71 -2.75 6.46 -9.34
N VAL A 72 -3.51 5.58 -8.69
CA VAL A 72 -3.82 4.24 -9.18
C VAL A 72 -5.31 4.14 -9.43
N PHE A 73 -5.68 3.79 -10.65
CA PHE A 73 -7.05 3.71 -11.13
C PHE A 73 -7.37 2.28 -11.54
N ALA A 74 -8.64 1.90 -11.47
CA ALA A 74 -9.11 0.64 -11.99
C ALA A 74 -9.11 0.69 -13.54
N ALA A 75 -8.31 -0.14 -14.20
CA ALA A 75 -8.30 -0.27 -15.66
C ALA A 75 -9.51 -1.06 -16.20
N SER A 76 -10.21 -1.75 -15.30
CA SER A 76 -11.45 -2.49 -15.53
C SER A 76 -12.18 -2.59 -14.19
N ARG A 77 -13.48 -2.87 -14.18
CA ARG A 77 -14.23 -3.09 -12.93
C ARG A 77 -13.53 -4.11 -12.02
N ILE A 78 -13.36 -3.76 -10.73
CA ILE A 78 -12.81 -4.63 -9.70
C ILE A 78 -13.94 -4.97 -8.70
N PRO A 79 -14.45 -6.21 -8.68
CA PRO A 79 -15.48 -6.63 -7.74
C PRO A 79 -15.06 -6.43 -6.29
N GLU A 80 -16.00 -6.16 -5.39
CA GLU A 80 -15.79 -6.17 -3.95
C GLU A 80 -15.12 -7.47 -3.45
N GLY A 81 -14.17 -7.35 -2.51
CA GLY A 81 -13.41 -8.47 -1.94
C GLY A 81 -12.33 -9.04 -2.86
N SER A 82 -12.11 -8.45 -4.04
CA SER A 82 -11.07 -8.89 -4.97
C SER A 82 -9.67 -8.56 -4.44
N CYS A 83 -8.74 -9.49 -4.62
CA CYS A 83 -7.32 -9.23 -4.38
C CYS A 83 -6.77 -8.26 -5.43
N ILE A 84 -6.30 -7.10 -4.99
CA ILE A 84 -5.66 -6.09 -5.83
C ILE A 84 -4.18 -6.41 -6.02
N GLY A 85 -3.53 -6.94 -4.97
CA GLY A 85 -2.15 -7.38 -4.99
C GLY A 85 -1.51 -7.33 -3.61
N ILE A 86 -0.20 -7.15 -3.55
CA ILE A 86 0.54 -7.01 -2.29
C ILE A 86 1.27 -5.68 -2.23
N HIS A 87 1.40 -5.10 -1.05
CA HIS A 87 2.32 -3.99 -0.84
C HIS A 87 3.74 -4.58 -0.86
N SER A 88 4.45 -4.41 -1.98
CA SER A 88 5.84 -4.84 -2.15
C SER A 88 6.78 -3.66 -2.04
N GLY A 89 8.03 -3.94 -1.67
CA GLY A 89 9.01 -2.90 -1.49
C GLY A 89 10.37 -3.40 -1.03
N MET A 90 11.22 -2.45 -0.69
CA MET A 90 12.50 -2.69 -0.05
C MET A 90 12.32 -2.79 1.46
N LEU A 91 12.92 -3.81 2.07
CA LEU A 91 12.97 -3.93 3.52
C LEU A 91 14.10 -3.06 4.08
N ILE A 92 13.75 -2.09 4.91
CA ILE A 92 14.67 -1.15 5.54
C ILE A 92 14.71 -1.41 7.03
N ASN A 93 15.89 -1.40 7.64
CA ASN A 93 16.00 -1.53 9.09
C ASN A 93 15.87 -0.15 9.77
N ARG A 94 15.54 -0.14 11.06
CA ARG A 94 15.34 1.09 11.84
C ARG A 94 16.53 2.04 11.82
N LYS A 95 17.76 1.53 11.81
CA LYS A 95 18.96 2.38 11.77
C LYS A 95 19.06 3.12 10.43
N ASP A 96 18.82 2.44 9.32
CA ASP A 96 18.85 3.06 7.99
C ASP A 96 17.67 4.03 7.80
N TYR A 97 16.53 3.72 8.41
CA TYR A 97 15.38 4.62 8.52
C TYR A 97 15.73 5.90 9.30
N ASP A 98 16.25 5.78 10.53
CA ASP A 98 16.59 6.93 11.39
C ASP A 98 17.72 7.79 10.79
N ASN A 99 18.65 7.18 10.06
CA ASN A 99 19.72 7.88 9.34
C ASN A 99 19.27 8.44 7.98
N HIS A 100 17.99 8.27 7.63
CA HIS A 100 17.39 8.71 6.39
C HIS A 100 18.17 8.29 5.12
N ILE A 101 18.73 7.07 5.13
CA ILE A 101 19.61 6.58 4.04
C ILE A 101 18.83 6.26 2.74
N HIS A 102 17.50 6.40 2.76
CA HIS A 102 16.62 6.28 1.60
C HIS A 102 15.61 7.44 1.61
N HIS A 103 16.03 8.60 1.10
CA HIS A 103 15.14 9.72 0.85
C HIS A 103 14.59 9.58 -0.57
N ASP A 104 13.29 9.32 -0.70
CA ASP A 104 12.44 9.80 -1.82
C ASP A 104 10.95 9.33 -1.76
N GLY A 105 10.43 8.70 -0.70
CA GLY A 105 8.99 8.35 -0.71
C GLY A 105 8.32 8.09 0.64
N ASP A 106 7.17 8.74 0.84
CA ASP A 106 6.28 8.64 2.00
C ASP A 106 5.43 7.35 2.06
N PHE A 107 5.86 6.29 1.36
CA PHE A 107 5.09 5.04 1.22
C PHE A 107 5.68 3.92 2.07
N ARG A 108 5.71 4.13 3.39
CA ARG A 108 6.34 3.21 4.34
C ARG A 108 5.33 2.55 5.25
N ILE A 109 5.42 1.23 5.37
CA ILE A 109 4.60 0.46 6.31
C ILE A 109 5.52 -0.24 7.32
N ALA A 110 5.25 -0.06 8.61
CA ALA A 110 5.96 -0.78 9.66
C ALA A 110 5.70 -2.29 9.54
N MET A 111 6.76 -3.09 9.58
CA MET A 111 6.67 -4.53 9.36
C MET A 111 7.04 -5.29 10.63
N THR A 112 6.23 -6.29 11.01
CA THR A 112 6.66 -7.24 12.04
C THR A 112 7.65 -8.24 11.46
N VAL A 113 8.88 -8.26 11.97
CA VAL A 113 9.85 -9.32 11.71
C VAL A 113 10.22 -10.00 13.01
N ASN A 114 10.02 -11.33 13.10
CA ASN A 114 10.27 -12.09 14.34
C ASN A 114 9.57 -11.53 15.59
N ASN A 115 8.34 -11.03 15.44
CA ASN A 115 7.55 -10.36 16.49
C ASN A 115 8.07 -8.96 16.90
N ASP A 116 9.04 -8.40 16.18
CA ASP A 116 9.48 -7.01 16.36
C ASP A 116 8.82 -6.12 15.31
N LYS A 117 7.92 -5.24 15.77
CA LYS A 117 7.12 -4.32 14.94
C LYS A 117 7.85 -3.02 14.56
N SER A 118 9.02 -2.75 15.14
CA SER A 118 9.63 -1.41 15.10
C SER A 118 11.03 -1.37 14.51
N SER A 119 11.61 -2.54 14.26
CA SER A 119 12.96 -2.66 13.71
C SER A 119 13.02 -2.67 12.18
N PHE A 120 11.89 -2.83 11.50
CA PHE A 120 11.85 -2.92 10.04
C PHE A 120 10.66 -2.19 9.44
N PHE A 121 10.90 -1.59 8.28
CA PHE A 121 9.93 -0.88 7.46
C PHE A 121 9.97 -1.45 6.04
N LEU A 122 8.80 -1.52 5.40
CA LEU A 122 8.69 -1.78 3.97
C LEU A 122 8.54 -0.43 3.26
N GLU A 123 9.51 -0.06 2.43
CA GLU A 123 9.40 1.10 1.56
C GLU A 123 8.87 0.66 0.19
N GLY A 124 7.64 1.08 -0.12
CA GLY A 124 6.90 0.59 -1.26
C GLY A 124 7.43 1.12 -2.60
N ASP A 125 7.80 0.21 -3.49
CA ASP A 125 8.34 0.52 -4.83
C ASP A 125 7.41 0.08 -5.99
N GLY A 126 6.35 -0.65 -5.69
CA GLY A 126 5.38 -1.18 -6.66
C GLY A 126 4.22 -0.24 -6.97
N ILE A 127 3.38 -0.63 -7.93
CA ILE A 127 2.18 0.13 -8.30
C ILE A 127 1.24 0.38 -7.12
N THR A 128 1.11 -0.58 -6.20
CA THR A 128 0.26 -0.48 -5.02
C THR A 128 0.77 0.53 -3.99
N SER A 129 2.04 0.97 -4.08
CA SER A 129 2.54 2.05 -3.23
C SER A 129 2.11 3.44 -3.72
N LYS A 130 1.43 3.54 -4.87
CA LYS A 130 0.92 4.81 -5.42
C LYS A 130 -0.58 5.01 -5.19
N ILE A 131 -1.23 4.13 -4.43
CA ILE A 131 -2.65 4.24 -4.06
C ILE A 131 -2.78 5.34 -3.02
N ASN A 132 -3.40 6.47 -3.35
CA ASN A 132 -3.50 7.62 -2.45
C ASN A 132 -4.46 7.39 -1.29
N SER A 133 -4.31 8.20 -0.24
CA SER A 133 -5.34 8.37 0.79
C SER A 133 -6.32 9.48 0.40
N LEU A 134 -7.39 9.60 1.18
CA LEU A 134 -8.31 10.74 1.20
C LEU A 134 -7.95 11.67 2.37
N PHE A 135 -8.06 12.98 2.16
CA PHE A 135 -7.73 14.00 3.16
C PHE A 135 -8.86 15.02 3.35
N LEU A 136 -8.93 15.59 4.55
CA LEU A 136 -9.70 16.78 4.86
C LEU A 136 -8.80 17.99 4.63
N PHE A 137 -9.23 18.89 3.75
CA PHE A 137 -8.51 20.11 3.42
C PHE A 137 -9.13 21.31 4.13
N ASP A 138 -8.32 22.29 4.53
CA ASP A 138 -8.81 23.60 4.96
C ASP A 138 -9.16 24.50 3.77
N ASP A 139 -9.66 25.72 4.06
CA ASP A 139 -10.07 26.70 3.04
C ASP A 139 -8.94 27.14 2.10
N ASN A 140 -7.67 26.88 2.46
CA ASN A 140 -6.51 27.18 1.63
C ASN A 140 -6.03 25.96 0.82
N GLY A 141 -6.75 24.83 0.88
CA GLY A 141 -6.39 23.60 0.18
C GLY A 141 -5.26 22.81 0.86
N VAL A 142 -5.03 23.03 2.16
CA VAL A 142 -3.99 22.34 2.93
C VAL A 142 -4.58 21.12 3.66
N PRO A 143 -4.01 19.91 3.52
CA PRO A 143 -4.53 18.74 4.22
C PRO A 143 -4.28 18.86 5.72
N ARG A 144 -5.34 18.71 6.53
CA ARG A 144 -5.33 18.86 7.99
C ARG A 144 -5.54 17.54 8.73
N ALA A 145 -6.21 16.61 8.09
CA ALA A 145 -6.47 15.29 8.65
C ALA A 145 -6.71 14.29 7.52
N GLN A 146 -6.63 13.01 7.87
CA GLN A 146 -7.09 11.93 7.01
C GLN A 146 -8.61 11.86 7.09
N GLN A 147 -9.28 11.58 5.96
CA GLN A 147 -10.73 11.33 5.99
C GLN A 147 -11.02 10.07 6.83
N PRO A 148 -12.09 10.04 7.63
CA PRO A 148 -12.43 8.85 8.41
C PRO A 148 -13.01 7.72 7.55
N GLU A 149 -13.56 8.04 6.37
CA GLU A 149 -14.30 7.12 5.50
C GLU A 149 -14.13 7.46 4.01
N GLY A 150 -14.74 6.65 3.14
CA GLY A 150 -14.72 6.83 1.68
C GLY A 150 -13.68 5.98 0.94
N TYR A 151 -12.90 5.18 1.68
CA TYR A 151 -11.92 4.25 1.11
C TYR A 151 -12.58 3.07 0.40
N ASN A 152 -12.02 2.70 -0.75
CA ASN A 152 -12.47 1.55 -1.53
C ASN A 152 -11.44 0.41 -1.55
N VAL A 153 -10.29 0.59 -0.88
CA VAL A 153 -9.24 -0.42 -0.68
C VAL A 153 -8.94 -0.54 0.81
N GLU A 154 -8.67 -1.77 1.28
CA GLU A 154 -8.14 -2.06 2.61
C GLU A 154 -6.91 -2.97 2.55
N VAL A 155 -6.18 -3.04 3.66
CA VAL A 155 -5.06 -3.95 3.85
C VAL A 155 -5.47 -5.11 4.76
N ALA A 156 -5.07 -6.32 4.36
CA ALA A 156 -5.12 -7.50 5.22
C ALA A 156 -3.70 -8.05 5.43
N THR A 157 -3.36 -8.36 6.69
CA THR A 157 -2.02 -8.83 7.04
C THR A 157 -1.98 -10.35 7.09
N PHE A 158 -1.01 -10.95 6.41
CA PHE A 158 -0.75 -12.38 6.40
C PHE A 158 0.58 -12.68 7.08
N SER A 159 0.61 -13.71 7.91
CA SER A 159 1.85 -14.18 8.52
C SER A 159 2.61 -15.08 7.54
N GLY A 160 3.83 -14.66 7.21
CA GLY A 160 4.77 -15.38 6.37
C GLY A 160 6.00 -15.90 7.13
N LYS A 161 6.77 -16.77 6.47
CA LYS A 161 8.05 -17.27 6.93
C LYS A 161 9.06 -17.28 5.79
N THR A 162 10.26 -16.78 6.04
CA THR A 162 11.39 -16.90 5.10
C THR A 162 12.03 -18.28 5.16
N VAL A 163 12.85 -18.63 4.17
CA VAL A 163 13.68 -19.87 4.17
C VAL A 163 14.59 -19.99 5.40
N LYS A 164 15.00 -18.86 5.99
CA LYS A 164 15.81 -18.81 7.22
C LYS A 164 14.94 -18.80 8.48
N ASN A 165 13.70 -19.27 8.40
CA ASN A 165 12.72 -19.33 9.48
C ASN A 165 12.33 -17.99 10.13
N LYS A 166 12.70 -16.83 9.55
CA LYS A 166 12.23 -15.53 10.06
C LYS A 166 10.74 -15.38 9.80
N LYS A 167 9.97 -14.98 10.82
CA LYS A 167 8.56 -14.57 10.67
C LYS A 167 8.51 -13.18 10.05
N ILE A 168 7.61 -12.96 9.11
CA ILE A 168 7.46 -11.69 8.41
C ILE A 168 5.98 -11.43 8.12
N ASP A 169 5.55 -10.18 8.20
CA ASP A 169 4.21 -9.77 7.76
C ASP A 169 4.18 -9.51 6.25
N ILE A 170 3.11 -9.93 5.60
CA ILE A 170 2.82 -9.67 4.19
C ILE A 170 1.49 -8.92 4.10
N PHE A 171 1.48 -7.79 3.40
CA PHE A 171 0.32 -6.92 3.30
C PHE A 171 -0.38 -7.14 1.96
N GLY A 172 -1.52 -7.83 1.97
CA GLY A 172 -2.39 -7.95 0.81
C GLY A 172 -3.37 -6.79 0.74
N LEU A 173 -3.64 -6.28 -0.46
CA LEU A 173 -4.63 -5.22 -0.70
C LEU A 173 -5.88 -5.81 -1.32
N PHE A 174 -7.04 -5.39 -0.81
CA PHE A 174 -8.34 -5.90 -1.23
C PHE A 174 -9.31 -4.75 -1.48
N SER A 175 -10.22 -4.92 -2.44
CA SER A 175 -11.31 -3.97 -2.64
C SER A 175 -12.35 -4.11 -1.51
N LEU A 176 -12.65 -2.99 -0.86
CA LEU A 176 -13.69 -2.89 0.19
C LEU A 176 -15.10 -2.90 -0.40
N THR A 177 -15.23 -2.35 -1.60
CA THR A 177 -16.47 -2.15 -2.35
C THR A 177 -16.25 -2.46 -3.82
N ASP A 178 -17.31 -2.46 -4.62
CA ASP A 178 -17.16 -2.53 -6.08
C ASP A 178 -16.47 -1.27 -6.60
N ILE A 179 -15.40 -1.43 -7.38
CA ILE A 179 -14.65 -0.30 -7.97
C ILE A 179 -14.92 -0.28 -9.47
N ALA A 180 -15.51 0.83 -9.94
CA ALA A 180 -15.82 1.00 -11.35
C ALA A 180 -14.54 1.22 -12.19
N GLU A 181 -14.60 0.89 -13.48
CA GLU A 181 -13.53 1.26 -14.42
C GLU A 181 -13.31 2.77 -14.42
N GLY A 182 -12.04 3.18 -14.38
CA GLY A 182 -11.62 4.58 -14.31
C GLY A 182 -11.68 5.19 -12.91
N GLN A 183 -12.23 4.50 -11.90
CA GLN A 183 -12.27 5.00 -10.52
C GLN A 183 -10.89 4.86 -9.85
N GLU A 184 -10.49 5.88 -9.09
CA GLU A 184 -9.24 5.83 -8.31
C GLU A 184 -9.38 4.89 -7.10
N LEU A 185 -8.32 4.13 -6.84
CA LEU A 185 -8.16 3.35 -5.63
C LEU A 185 -7.72 4.28 -4.50
N ARG A 186 -8.37 4.19 -3.35
CA ARG A 186 -8.11 4.98 -2.15
C ARG A 186 -7.98 4.08 -0.94
N LEU A 187 -6.86 4.23 -0.22
CA LEU A 187 -6.49 3.41 0.93
C LEU A 187 -6.39 4.24 2.21
N ASN A 188 -6.91 3.70 3.31
CA ASN A 188 -6.69 4.28 4.64
C ASN A 188 -5.26 4.01 5.09
N TYR A 189 -4.47 5.06 5.29
CA TYR A 189 -3.09 4.94 5.80
C TYR A 189 -2.98 4.91 7.32
N HIS A 190 -4.09 5.14 8.06
CA HIS A 190 -4.09 5.33 9.52
C HIS A 190 -3.11 6.39 10.00
N TYR A 191 -3.05 7.50 9.28
CA TYR A 191 -2.27 8.66 9.66
C TYR A 191 -2.82 9.25 10.96
N THR A 192 -1.92 9.42 11.92
CA THR A 192 -2.25 10.06 13.20
C THR A 192 -2.21 11.58 13.04
N PRO A 193 -2.88 12.36 13.92
CA PRO A 193 -2.84 13.82 13.85
C PRO A 193 -1.42 14.41 13.83
N GLU A 194 -0.47 13.77 14.51
CA GLU A 194 0.92 14.21 14.58
C GLU A 194 1.60 14.26 13.21
N ILE A 195 1.22 13.37 12.28
CA ILE A 195 1.83 13.36 10.95
C ILE A 195 1.42 14.59 10.12
N PHE A 196 0.21 15.10 10.32
CA PHE A 196 -0.26 16.32 9.65
C PHE A 196 0.44 17.56 10.20
N SER A 197 0.78 17.58 11.50
CA SER A 197 1.64 18.62 12.07
C SER A 197 3.02 18.59 11.42
N TYR A 198 3.62 17.41 11.26
CA TYR A 198 4.92 17.25 10.62
C TYR A 198 4.92 17.65 9.13
N MET A 199 3.91 17.23 8.35
CA MET A 199 3.77 17.58 6.93
C MET A 199 3.62 19.10 6.75
N ALA A 200 2.85 19.75 7.63
CA ALA A 200 2.66 21.20 7.61
C ALA A 200 3.94 21.99 7.88
N GLU A 201 4.79 21.51 8.79
CA GLU A 201 6.09 22.13 9.07
C GLU A 201 7.10 21.97 7.92
N LYS A 202 6.98 20.89 7.13
CA LYS A 202 7.93 20.54 6.07
C LYS A 202 7.53 21.02 4.67
N GLN A 203 6.32 21.56 4.49
CA GLN A 203 5.74 21.87 3.17
C GLN A 203 5.75 20.65 2.21
N ALA A 204 5.74 19.44 2.77
CA ALA A 204 5.71 18.20 2.01
C ALA A 204 4.25 17.73 1.93
N TYR A 205 3.62 17.96 0.77
CA TYR A 205 2.29 17.47 0.41
C TYR A 205 2.34 16.84 -0.98
#